data_AF-A0A0R3KUR7-F1
#
_entry.id   AF-A0A0R3KUR7-F1
#
_cell.length_a   1.000
_cell.length_b   1.000
_cell.length_c   1.000
_cell.angle_alpha   90.00
_cell.angle_beta   90.00
_cell.angle_gamma   90.00
#
_symmetry.space_group_name_H-M   'P 1'
#
loop_
_entity.id
_entity.type
_entity.pdbx_description
1 polymer ?
#
loop_
_entity_poly.entity_id
_entity_poly.type
_entity_poly.pdbx_seq_one_letter_code
_entity_poly.pdbx_strand_id
1 'polypeptide(L)'
;MRSADVQEGFYYEKANRRGWLRLAVKVRGDTVTYIDFTGIGECTGFGRWAQRRLTLAEARAEFPREVAKISEQIAIVSAKAEATNFRARHS
;
A
#
# COMPACT_ATOMS: atom_id res chain seq x y z
N MET A 1 7.14 21.90 6.97
CA MET A 1 7.63 20.97 5.93
C MET A 1 6.38 20.42 5.26
N ARG A 2 6.07 20.85 4.03
CA ARG A 2 4.79 20.54 3.35
C ARG A 2 4.68 19.03 3.17
N SER A 3 3.52 18.44 3.49
CA SER A 3 3.14 17.09 3.08
C SER A 3 3.43 16.97 1.59
N ALA A 4 4.54 16.32 1.23
CA ALA A 4 4.92 16.15 -0.17
C ALA A 4 3.76 15.45 -0.88
N ASP A 5 3.38 15.94 -2.06
CA ASP A 5 2.26 15.47 -2.87
C ASP A 5 2.24 13.94 -3.01
N VAL A 6 1.54 13.28 -2.07
CA VAL A 6 1.47 11.83 -2.03
C VAL A 6 0.54 11.36 -3.13
N GLN A 7 1.05 10.48 -3.97
CA GLN A 7 0.27 9.85 -5.03
C GLN A 7 0.20 8.35 -4.80
N GLU A 8 -0.74 7.67 -5.44
CA GLU A 8 -0.78 6.21 -5.45
C GLU A 8 0.51 5.63 -6.06
N GLY A 9 0.98 4.51 -5.50
CA GLY A 9 2.24 3.89 -5.92
C GLY A 9 2.99 3.18 -4.80
N PHE A 10 4.12 2.57 -5.13
CA PHE A 10 4.97 1.88 -4.16
C PHE A 10 5.87 2.87 -3.44
N TYR A 11 5.96 2.74 -2.12
CA TYR A 11 6.81 3.56 -1.28
C TYR A 11 7.61 2.69 -0.34
N TYR A 12 8.87 3.07 -0.17
CA TYR A 12 9.82 2.37 0.67
C TYR A 12 10.23 3.24 1.85
N GLU A 13 10.10 2.68 3.06
CA GLU A 13 10.64 3.23 4.30
C GLU A 13 12.00 2.60 4.57
N LYS A 14 13.09 3.36 4.69
CA LYS A 14 14.38 2.88 5.22
C LYS A 14 14.53 3.31 6.68
N ALA A 15 13.78 2.69 7.58
CA ALA A 15 14.09 2.77 9.01
C ALA A 15 15.19 1.74 9.36
N ASN A 16 16.14 2.14 10.20
CA ASN A 16 17.49 1.60 10.40
C ASN A 16 17.76 0.08 10.45
N ARG A 17 16.77 -0.83 10.38
CA ARG A 17 17.06 -2.29 10.28
C ARG A 17 16.11 -3.13 9.41
N ARG A 18 14.92 -2.67 9.03
CA ARG A 18 14.03 -3.39 8.10
C ARG A 18 13.18 -2.36 7.38
N GLY A 19 13.43 -2.15 6.11
CA GLY A 19 12.59 -1.25 5.34
C GLY A 19 11.25 -1.87 4.99
N TRP A 20 10.20 -1.07 4.96
CA TRP A 20 8.83 -1.53 4.66
C TRP A 20 8.43 -1.02 3.29
N LEU A 21 8.14 -1.93 2.36
CA LEU A 21 7.48 -1.61 1.10
C LEU A 21 5.97 -1.54 1.36
N ARG A 22 5.35 -0.41 1.03
CA ARG A 22 3.90 -0.21 1.10
C ARG A 22 3.38 0.30 -0.24
N LEU A 23 2.22 -0.19 -0.67
CA LEU A 23 1.51 0.32 -1.83
C LEU A 23 0.43 1.31 -1.36
N ALA A 24 0.60 2.59 -1.65
CA ALA A 24 -0.47 3.57 -1.45
C ALA A 24 -1.54 3.37 -2.53
N VAL A 25 -2.78 3.11 -2.11
CA VAL A 25 -3.94 2.81 -2.99
C VAL A 25 -5.06 3.84 -2.87
N LYS A 26 -4.91 4.81 -1.98
CA LYS A 26 -5.80 5.97 -1.89
C LYS A 26 -5.15 7.09 -1.10
N VAL A 27 -5.31 8.32 -1.57
CA VAL A 27 -4.87 9.51 -0.86
C VAL A 27 -6.03 10.49 -0.75
N ARG A 28 -6.31 10.97 0.46
CA ARG A 28 -7.39 11.93 0.76
C ARG A 28 -6.90 12.94 1.79
N GLY A 29 -6.51 14.13 1.33
CA GLY A 29 -5.87 15.12 2.20
C GLY A 29 -4.60 14.53 2.82
N ASP A 30 -4.51 14.53 4.15
CA ASP A 30 -3.37 13.94 4.88
C ASP A 30 -3.51 12.43 5.16
N THR A 31 -4.65 11.83 4.80
CA THR A 31 -4.93 10.41 5.01
C THR A 31 -4.50 9.58 3.80
N VAL A 32 -3.75 8.51 4.06
CA VAL A 32 -3.30 7.56 3.05
C VAL A 32 -3.74 6.15 3.43
N THR A 33 -4.52 5.52 2.55
CA THR A 33 -4.81 4.10 2.60
C THR A 33 -3.72 3.36 1.84
N TYR A 34 -3.14 2.34 2.46
CA TYR A 34 -2.06 1.56 1.87
C TYR A 34 -2.27 0.05 2.07
N ILE A 35 -1.54 -0.74 1.30
CA ILE A 35 -1.44 -2.19 1.44
C ILE A 35 0.02 -2.54 1.70
N ASP A 36 0.25 -3.34 2.74
CA ASP A 36 1.55 -3.95 3.01
C ASP A 36 1.40 -5.46 3.19
N PHE A 37 2.46 -6.15 3.63
CA PHE A 37 2.44 -7.60 3.81
C PHE A 37 1.47 -8.09 4.91
N THR A 38 0.97 -7.20 5.76
CA THR A 38 -0.01 -7.51 6.83
C THR A 38 -1.46 -7.31 6.40
N GLY A 39 -1.69 -6.55 5.32
CA GLY A 39 -3.02 -6.26 4.79
C GLY A 39 -3.21 -4.78 4.46
N ILE A 40 -4.44 -4.28 4.56
CA ILE A 40 -4.77 -2.87 4.38
C ILE A 40 -4.55 -2.11 5.68
N GLY A 41 -3.91 -0.96 5.59
CA GLY A 41 -3.80 0.02 6.67
C GLY A 41 -4.18 1.43 6.23
N GLU A 42 -4.34 2.31 7.20
CA GLU A 42 -4.55 3.74 7.00
C GLU A 42 -3.63 4.52 7.94
N CYS A 43 -3.05 5.63 7.45
CA CYS A 43 -2.27 6.52 8.29
C CYS A 43 -2.46 7.98 7.92
N THR A 44 -2.24 8.86 8.88
CA THR A 44 -2.11 10.30 8.70
C THR A 44 -0.64 10.70 8.80
N GLY A 45 -0.17 11.63 7.94
CA GLY A 45 1.22 12.11 8.01
C GLY A 45 2.27 11.19 7.36
N PHE A 46 2.17 11.04 6.04
CA PHE A 46 2.96 10.16 5.17
C PHE A 46 4.47 10.40 5.14
N GLY A 47 4.93 11.61 5.48
CA GLY A 47 6.33 12.03 5.31
C GLY A 47 7.35 11.23 6.13
N ARG A 48 6.91 10.44 7.12
CA ARG A 48 7.80 9.65 7.98
C ARG A 48 8.33 8.38 7.30
N TRP A 49 7.57 7.80 6.38
CA TRP A 49 7.89 6.50 5.78
C TRP A 49 8.09 6.55 4.26
N ALA A 50 7.59 7.57 3.58
CA ALA A 50 7.74 7.71 2.14
C ALA A 50 9.06 8.35 1.73
N GLN A 51 10.16 7.67 2.03
CA GLN A 51 11.49 8.17 1.72
C GLN A 51 11.82 8.07 0.24
N ARG A 52 11.30 7.04 -0.44
CA ARG A 52 11.45 6.86 -1.89
C ARG A 52 10.17 6.29 -2.49
N ARG A 53 9.69 6.92 -3.57
CA ARG A 53 8.66 6.36 -4.45
C ARG A 53 9.32 5.44 -5.47
N LEU A 54 8.71 4.29 -5.70
CA LEU A 54 9.16 3.27 -6.64
C LEU A 54 8.07 3.00 -7.67
N THR A 55 8.50 2.78 -8.91
CA THR A 55 7.69 2.08 -9.90
C THR A 55 7.52 0.61 -9.51
N LEU A 56 6.53 -0.06 -10.08
CA LEU A 56 6.34 -1.50 -9.87
C LEU A 56 7.58 -2.30 -10.31
N ALA A 57 8.25 -1.90 -11.40
CA ALA A 57 9.44 -2.56 -11.90
C ALA A 57 10.60 -2.47 -10.90
N GLU A 58 10.87 -1.28 -10.35
CA GLU A 58 11.89 -1.07 -9.33
C GLU A 58 11.56 -1.82 -8.03
N ALA A 59 10.30 -1.73 -7.58
CA ALA A 59 9.85 -2.47 -6.40
C ALA A 59 10.01 -3.99 -6.56
N ARG A 60 9.72 -4.54 -7.76
CA ARG A 60 9.92 -5.96 -8.07
C ARG A 60 11.39 -6.34 -8.12
N ALA A 61 12.24 -5.48 -8.67
CA ALA A 61 13.68 -5.72 -8.76
C ALA A 61 14.34 -5.72 -7.38
N GLU A 62 13.96 -4.78 -6.51
CA GLU A 62 14.60 -4.60 -5.20
C GLU A 62 13.93 -5.41 -4.07
N PHE A 63 12.62 -5.60 -4.13
CA PHE A 63 11.82 -6.24 -3.07
C PHE A 63 10.85 -7.30 -3.61
N PRO A 64 11.33 -8.33 -4.34
CA PRO A 64 10.47 -9.28 -5.04
C PRO A 64 9.52 -10.05 -4.09
N ARG A 65 9.98 -10.38 -2.88
CA ARG A 65 9.16 -11.11 -1.88
C ARG A 65 8.07 -10.24 -1.29
N GLU A 66 8.37 -8.98 -0.97
CA GLU A 66 7.41 -8.02 -0.43
C GLU A 66 6.36 -7.68 -1.49
N VAL A 67 6.75 -7.48 -2.75
CA VAL A 67 5.80 -7.28 -3.85
C VAL A 67 4.89 -8.50 -4.03
N ALA A 68 5.43 -9.72 -3.93
CA ALA A 68 4.61 -10.94 -3.99
C ALA A 68 3.55 -10.95 -2.88
N LYS A 69 3.96 -10.68 -1.62
CA LYS A 69 3.03 -10.62 -0.48
C LYS A 69 1.97 -9.52 -0.61
N ILE A 70 2.36 -8.34 -1.08
CA ILE A 70 1.40 -7.26 -1.35
C ILE A 70 0.41 -7.68 -2.44
N SER A 71 0.88 -8.37 -3.48
CA SER A 71 0.02 -8.90 -4.55
C SER A 71 -0.97 -9.94 -4.02
N GLU A 72 -0.53 -10.83 -3.13
CA GLU A 72 -1.40 -11.78 -2.43
C GLU A 72 -2.46 -11.05 -1.60
N GLN A 73 -2.08 -10.01 -0.85
CA GLN A 73 -3.03 -9.21 -0.05
C GLN A 73 -4.05 -8.47 -0.94
N ILE A 74 -3.63 -7.94 -2.09
CA ILE A 74 -4.54 -7.34 -3.07
C ILE A 74 -5.58 -8.37 -3.52
N ALA A 75 -5.15 -9.58 -3.88
CA ALA A 75 -6.07 -10.63 -4.32
C ALA A 75 -7.08 -11.02 -3.22
N ILE A 76 -6.61 -11.15 -1.97
CA ILE A 76 -7.48 -11.46 -0.81
C ILE A 76 -8.51 -10.35 -0.58
N VAL A 77 -8.08 -9.08 -0.64
CA VAL A 77 -8.95 -7.92 -0.46
C VAL A 77 -10.02 -7.86 -1.56
N SER A 78 -9.62 -8.02 -2.82
CA SER A 78 -10.53 -7.98 -3.96
C SER A 78 -11.59 -9.09 -3.86
N ALA A 79 -11.17 -10.32 -3.55
CA ALA A 79 -12.08 -11.45 -3.35
C ALA A 79 -13.09 -11.19 -2.22
N LYS A 80 -12.66 -10.56 -1.11
CA LYS A 80 -13.56 -10.17 -0.01
C LYS A 80 -14.55 -9.08 -0.44
N ALA A 81 -14.12 -8.11 -1.23
CA ALA A 81 -14.99 -7.05 -1.73
C ALA A 81 -16.05 -7.61 -2.68
N GLU A 82 -15.67 -8.53 -3.56
CA GLU A 82 -16.59 -9.23 -4.46
C GLU A 82 -17.61 -10.08 -3.70
N ALA A 83 -17.17 -10.86 -2.70
CA ALA A 83 -18.06 -11.65 -1.85
C ALA A 83 -19.05 -10.76 -1.06
N THR A 84 -18.59 -9.60 -0.59
CA THR A 84 -19.45 -8.62 0.13
C THR A 84 -20.50 -8.03 -0.82
N ASN A 85 -20.11 -7.64 -2.03
CA ASN A 85 -21.01 -7.09 -3.03
C ASN A 85 -22.03 -8.12 -3.54
N PHE A 86 -21.64 -9.38 -3.68
CA PHE A 86 -22.55 -10.46 -4.00
C PHE A 86 -23.62 -10.61 -2.91
N ARG A 87 -23.22 -10.66 -1.64
CA ARG A 87 -24.17 -10.76 -0.51
C ARG A 87 -25.15 -9.59 -0.44
N ALA A 88 -24.67 -8.36 -0.67
CA ALA A 88 -25.51 -7.15 -0.62
C ALA A 88 -26.55 -7.06 -1.73
N ARG A 89 -26.33 -7.71 -2.89
CA ARG A 89 -27.27 -7.72 -4.03
C ARG A 89 -28.31 -8.82 -3.97
N HIS A 90 -28.12 -9.79 -3.08
CA HIS A 90 -28.97 -10.96 -2.91
C HIS A 90 -29.62 -11.02 -1.52
N SER A 91 -29.66 -9.90 -0.80
CA SER A 91 -30.37 -9.72 0.49
C SER A 91 -31.63 -8.89 0.30
#